data_AF-I5AUH2-F1
#
_entry.id   AF-I5AUH2-F1
#
_cell.length_a   1.000
_cell.length_b   1.000
_cell.length_c   1.000
_cell.angle_alpha   90.00
_cell.angle_beta   90.00
_cell.angle_gamma   90.00
#
_symmetry.space_group_name_H-M   'P 1'
#
loop_
_entity.id
_entity.type
_entity.pdbx_description
1 polymer ?
#
loop_
_entity_poly.entity_id
_entity_poly.type
_entity_poly.pdbx_seq_one_letter_code
_entity_poly.pdbx_strand_id
1 'polypeptide(L)'
;MNYIVFDLEWNQSPHGKSRENPRLPFEIIEIGAVKLDHERNIVDTWQKVIRPTVYKTLNYRTREIVHIDKKELDAGTYFPDAVREFLTWAGHDSIFCTWGTVDLPELQRNMKFYNILKLLKGPMHYYDVQKLFAVQYEDMNSRKSLEYGIDYLKLEKQEAFHRALVDAKYTAQIFQTIDLDVMLAYDSIDVYQNPKSKTEEIHMVYNGYTKYISREFHDKEAAMRDPEVLGSYCCICGKKARKRMHWFSVNARNYYCVAECKDHGLLKGKIRMKHADSGKVYIEKTIKISSQPEVESIRAKREELRARRRKKRRETAAQS
;
A
#
# COMPACT_ATOMS: atom_id res chain seq x y z
N MET A 1 21.57 1.11 10.47
CA MET A 1 20.32 1.08 9.68
C MET A 1 19.51 2.29 10.12
N ASN A 2 19.05 3.09 9.16
CA ASN A 2 18.26 4.29 9.44
C ASN A 2 16.82 4.08 8.98
N TYR A 3 15.88 4.73 9.64
CA TYR A 3 14.49 4.81 9.19
C TYR A 3 14.24 6.19 8.58
N ILE A 4 13.67 6.22 7.39
CA ILE A 4 13.37 7.46 6.68
C ILE A 4 11.85 7.60 6.65
N VAL A 5 11.34 8.36 7.60
CA VAL A 5 9.93 8.70 7.68
C VAL A 5 9.70 9.85 6.71
N PHE A 6 8.86 9.66 5.70
CA PHE A 6 8.59 10.72 4.74
C PHE A 6 7.11 10.83 4.39
N ASP A 7 6.75 12.00 3.92
CA ASP A 7 5.44 12.35 3.40
C ASP A 7 5.60 13.17 2.11
N LEU A 8 4.55 13.23 1.30
CA LEU A 8 4.56 13.86 -0.01
C LEU A 8 3.33 14.75 -0.17
N GLU A 9 3.53 15.95 -0.69
CA GLU A 9 2.44 16.73 -1.26
C GLU A 9 2.50 16.67 -2.78
N TRP A 10 1.34 16.63 -3.44
CA TRP A 10 1.26 16.54 -4.89
C TRP A 10 0.14 17.39 -5.49
N ASN A 11 0.35 17.81 -6.73
CA ASN A 11 -0.64 18.45 -7.56
C ASN A 11 -1.28 17.44 -8.54
N GLN A 12 -2.45 17.78 -9.03
CA GLN A 12 -3.20 17.01 -10.02
C GLN A 12 -3.76 17.95 -11.09
N SER A 13 -4.33 17.38 -12.17
CA SER A 13 -4.92 18.17 -13.26
C SER A 13 -5.92 19.23 -12.73
N PRO A 14 -5.70 20.54 -12.98
CA PRO A 14 -6.63 21.59 -12.60
C PRO A 14 -7.91 21.57 -13.43
N HIS A 15 -7.91 20.87 -14.57
CA HIS A 15 -9.02 20.78 -15.51
C HIS A 15 -9.79 19.45 -15.41
N GLY A 16 -9.60 18.70 -14.31
CA GLY A 16 -10.26 17.43 -14.06
C GLY A 16 -9.64 16.24 -14.78
N LYS A 17 -10.26 15.06 -14.57
CA LYS A 17 -9.71 13.75 -14.97
C LYS A 17 -9.52 13.57 -16.48
N SER A 18 -10.29 14.25 -17.32
CA SER A 18 -10.18 14.12 -18.79
C SER A 18 -8.89 14.73 -19.34
N ARG A 19 -8.25 15.65 -18.60
CA ARG A 19 -6.97 16.28 -18.96
C ARG A 19 -5.81 15.80 -18.09
N GLU A 20 -6.01 14.74 -17.32
CA GLU A 20 -4.96 14.10 -16.52
C GLU A 20 -3.96 13.41 -17.43
N ASN A 21 -2.67 13.54 -17.11
CA ASN A 21 -1.63 12.72 -17.71
C ASN A 21 -1.70 11.31 -17.11
N PRO A 22 -2.05 10.27 -17.88
CA PRO A 22 -2.24 8.92 -17.33
C PRO A 22 -0.95 8.30 -16.78
N ARG A 23 0.22 8.81 -17.17
CA ARG A 23 1.52 8.37 -16.63
C ARG A 23 1.88 9.06 -15.32
N LEU A 24 1.30 10.23 -15.06
CA LEU A 24 1.56 11.05 -13.89
C LEU A 24 0.27 11.76 -13.42
N PRO A 25 -0.68 11.01 -12.81
CA PRO A 25 -1.92 11.61 -12.32
C PRO A 25 -1.66 12.60 -11.17
N PHE A 26 -0.66 12.29 -10.33
CA PHE A 26 -0.22 13.08 -9.20
C PHE A 26 1.26 13.46 -9.39
N GLU A 27 1.52 14.75 -9.62
CA GLU A 27 2.87 15.31 -9.73
C GLU A 27 3.30 15.82 -8.36
N ILE A 28 4.37 15.26 -7.79
CA ILE A 28 4.87 15.65 -6.46
C ILE A 28 5.35 17.10 -6.49
N ILE A 29 4.92 17.89 -5.51
CA ILE A 29 5.24 19.31 -5.33
C ILE A 29 5.97 19.60 -4.02
N GLU A 30 6.00 18.65 -3.08
CA GLU A 30 6.85 18.73 -1.89
C GLU A 30 7.23 17.32 -1.44
N ILE A 31 8.46 17.16 -0.96
CA ILE A 31 8.90 15.99 -0.22
C ILE A 31 9.41 16.49 1.13
N GLY A 32 8.90 15.92 2.21
CA GLY A 32 9.36 16.17 3.57
C GLY A 32 9.71 14.87 4.25
N ALA A 33 10.83 14.84 4.97
CA ALA A 33 11.35 13.63 5.57
C ALA A 33 12.11 13.88 6.88
N VAL A 34 12.05 12.88 7.75
CA VAL A 34 12.76 12.78 9.02
C VAL A 34 13.58 11.50 9.02
N LYS A 35 14.87 11.64 9.35
CA LYS A 35 15.79 10.51 9.49
C LYS A 35 15.88 10.14 10.94
N LEU A 36 15.59 8.87 11.21
CA LEU A 36 15.77 8.25 12.51
C LEU A 36 16.95 7.29 12.45
N ASP A 37 17.75 7.25 13.52
CA ASP A 37 18.76 6.23 13.70
C ASP A 37 18.13 4.87 14.07
N HIS A 38 18.99 3.87 14.35
CA HIS A 38 18.57 2.54 14.75
C HIS A 38 17.81 2.47 16.09
N GLU A 39 18.03 3.43 16.99
CA GLU A 39 17.30 3.58 18.26
C GLU A 39 16.00 4.39 18.08
N ARG A 40 15.75 4.85 16.85
CA ARG A 40 14.64 5.72 16.44
C ARG A 40 14.74 7.14 16.97
N ASN A 41 15.92 7.62 17.34
CA ASN A 41 16.14 9.03 17.64
C ASN A 41 16.15 9.84 16.34
N ILE A 42 15.53 11.02 16.34
CA ILE A 42 15.61 11.94 15.21
C ILE A 42 17.04 12.47 15.12
N VAL A 43 17.71 12.22 13.98
CA VAL A 43 19.08 12.66 13.75
C VAL A 43 19.19 13.72 12.66
N ASP A 44 18.19 13.83 11.78
CA ASP A 44 18.21 14.79 10.67
C ASP A 44 16.81 14.99 10.08
N THR A 45 16.61 16.10 9.37
CA THR A 45 15.39 16.39 8.60
C THR A 45 15.72 16.92 7.22
N TRP A 46 14.89 16.61 6.24
CA TRP A 46 15.08 17.05 4.86
C TRP A 46 13.75 17.48 4.26
N GLN A 47 13.76 18.58 3.51
CA GLN A 47 12.57 19.11 2.86
C GLN A 47 12.95 19.80 1.56
N LYS A 48 12.17 19.55 0.50
CA LYS A 48 12.27 20.28 -0.76
C LYS A 48 10.89 20.50 -1.35
N VAL A 49 10.64 21.74 -1.74
CA VAL A 49 9.56 22.09 -2.66
C VAL A 49 10.02 21.77 -4.08
N ILE A 50 9.12 21.14 -4.84
CA ILE A 50 9.35 20.69 -6.19
C ILE A 50 8.60 21.56 -7.16
N ARG A 51 9.31 22.02 -8.19
CA ARG A 51 8.73 22.82 -9.26
C ARG A 51 7.90 21.96 -10.22
N PRO A 52 6.59 22.19 -10.35
CA PRO A 52 5.75 21.44 -11.28
C PRO A 52 6.12 21.71 -12.73
N THR A 53 6.14 20.66 -13.54
CA THR A 53 6.42 20.70 -14.98
C THR A 53 5.24 20.25 -15.82
N VAL A 54 4.38 19.37 -15.28
CA VAL A 54 3.19 18.82 -15.93
C VAL A 54 1.96 19.65 -15.58
N TYR A 55 1.68 19.84 -14.30
CA TYR A 55 0.55 20.63 -13.79
C TYR A 55 1.07 21.94 -13.18
N LYS A 56 1.41 22.90 -14.05
CA LYS A 56 1.97 24.22 -13.66
C LYS A 56 1.02 25.11 -12.88
N THR A 57 -0.27 24.78 -12.88
CA THR A 57 -1.29 25.48 -12.09
C THR A 57 -1.81 24.52 -11.04
N LEU A 58 -1.84 24.95 -9.78
CA LEU A 58 -2.43 24.17 -8.70
C LEU A 58 -3.90 23.90 -8.98
N ASN A 59 -4.31 22.64 -8.79
CA ASN A 59 -5.73 22.30 -8.68
C ASN A 59 -6.34 23.04 -7.49
N TYR A 60 -7.60 23.48 -7.62
CA TYR A 60 -8.27 24.28 -6.59
C TYR A 60 -8.31 23.57 -5.22
N ARG A 61 -8.54 22.25 -5.19
CA ARG A 61 -8.55 21.47 -3.95
C ARG A 61 -7.17 21.35 -3.33
N THR A 62 -6.15 21.13 -4.16
CA THR A 62 -4.76 21.07 -3.71
C THR A 62 -4.36 22.40 -3.07
N ARG A 63 -4.76 23.53 -3.67
CA ARG A 63 -4.47 24.87 -3.13
C ARG A 63 -5.15 25.15 -1.78
N GLU A 64 -6.33 24.58 -1.54
CA GLU A 64 -7.05 24.74 -0.27
C GLU A 64 -6.39 23.96 0.88
N ILE A 65 -5.71 22.86 0.55
CA ILE A 65 -5.13 21.94 1.52
C ILE A 65 -3.65 22.27 1.76
N VAL A 66 -2.88 22.44 0.68
CA VAL A 66 -1.43 22.58 0.74
C VAL A 66 -1.06 24.04 0.99
N HIS A 67 -0.24 24.27 2.02
CA HIS A 67 0.24 25.60 2.40
C HIS A 67 1.52 26.00 1.63
N ILE A 68 1.50 25.86 0.29
CA ILE A 68 2.61 26.22 -0.61
C ILE A 68 2.09 27.23 -1.64
N ASP A 69 2.75 28.38 -1.74
CA ASP A 69 2.37 29.41 -2.71
C ASP A 69 3.03 29.22 -4.09
N LYS A 70 2.54 29.96 -5.08
CA LYS A 70 3.06 29.85 -6.45
C LYS A 70 4.54 30.29 -6.55
N LYS A 71 4.97 31.26 -5.76
CA LYS A 71 6.36 31.75 -5.80
C LYS A 71 7.30 30.67 -5.26
N GLU A 72 6.89 29.98 -4.19
CA GLU A 72 7.61 28.86 -3.59
C GLU A 72 7.71 27.69 -4.60
N LEU A 73 6.62 27.36 -5.30
CA LEU A 73 6.64 26.34 -6.36
C LEU A 73 7.53 26.73 -7.55
N ASP A 74 7.45 27.98 -8.01
CA ASP A 74 8.25 28.47 -9.14
C ASP A 74 9.76 28.49 -8.81
N ALA A 75 10.11 28.68 -7.54
CA ALA A 75 11.47 28.59 -7.01
C ALA A 75 11.90 27.16 -6.62
N GLY A 76 10.99 26.19 -6.71
CA GLY A 76 11.24 24.79 -6.34
C GLY A 76 12.31 24.10 -7.19
N THR A 77 12.84 23.00 -6.67
CA THR A 77 13.81 22.16 -7.39
C THR A 77 13.08 21.24 -8.37
N TYR A 78 13.68 20.90 -9.51
CA TYR A 78 13.06 19.91 -10.41
C TYR A 78 13.05 18.52 -9.75
N PHE A 79 11.95 17.78 -9.95
CA PHE A 79 11.75 16.47 -9.31
C PHE A 79 12.94 15.51 -9.45
N PRO A 80 13.57 15.32 -10.65
CA PRO A 80 14.69 14.40 -10.79
C PRO A 80 15.89 14.74 -9.91
N ASP A 81 16.14 16.02 -9.65
CA ASP A 81 17.28 16.46 -8.86
C ASP A 81 16.93 16.34 -7.36
N ALA A 82 15.75 16.81 -6.97
CA ALA A 82 15.25 16.68 -5.61
C ALA A 82 15.21 15.22 -5.12
N VAL A 83 14.74 14.28 -5.96
CA VAL A 83 14.68 12.87 -5.55
C VAL A 83 16.07 12.21 -5.48
N ARG A 84 17.03 12.63 -6.31
CA ARG A 84 18.42 12.14 -6.18
C ARG A 84 19.08 12.65 -4.91
N GLU A 85 18.86 13.93 -4.58
CA GLU A 85 19.29 14.50 -3.30
C GLU A 85 18.64 13.77 -2.13
N PHE A 86 17.32 13.55 -2.18
CA PHE A 86 16.57 12.81 -1.15
C PHE A 86 17.12 11.41 -0.93
N LEU A 87 17.31 10.62 -2.00
CA LEU A 87 17.83 9.25 -1.88
C LEU A 87 19.28 9.20 -1.40
N THR A 88 20.10 10.17 -1.80
CA THR A 88 21.48 10.30 -1.31
C THR A 88 21.48 10.64 0.18
N TRP A 89 20.63 11.58 0.59
CA TRP A 89 20.46 11.97 1.98
C TRP A 89 19.89 10.82 2.83
N ALA A 90 18.95 10.05 2.29
CA ALA A 90 18.36 8.88 2.93
C ALA A 90 19.44 7.81 3.19
N GLY A 91 20.35 7.58 2.24
CA GLY A 91 21.38 6.54 2.31
C GLY A 91 20.87 5.18 1.82
N HIS A 92 21.81 4.33 1.39
CA HIS A 92 21.50 3.07 0.69
C HIS A 92 20.84 1.99 1.55
N ASP A 93 21.12 1.94 2.86
CA ASP A 93 20.63 0.90 3.78
C ASP A 93 19.46 1.37 4.64
N SER A 94 18.67 2.30 4.11
CA SER A 94 17.56 2.92 4.82
C SER A 94 16.23 2.22 4.55
N ILE A 95 15.41 2.11 5.59
CA ILE A 95 14.04 1.59 5.48
C ILE A 95 13.10 2.78 5.45
N PHE A 96 12.22 2.81 4.45
CA PHE A 96 11.20 3.85 4.35
C PHE A 96 10.04 3.61 5.33
N CYS A 97 9.51 4.70 5.86
CA CYS A 97 8.31 4.71 6.69
C CYS A 97 7.37 5.81 6.16
N THR A 98 6.09 5.51 6.03
CA THR A 98 5.08 6.47 5.57
C THR A 98 3.84 6.33 6.44
N TRP A 99 3.03 7.38 6.58
CA TRP A 99 1.77 7.25 7.33
C TRP A 99 0.87 6.22 6.67
N GLY A 100 0.72 6.23 5.35
CA GLY A 100 -0.17 5.31 4.64
C GLY A 100 0.51 4.49 3.54
N THR A 101 -0.31 3.90 2.68
CA THR A 101 0.14 3.04 1.56
C THR A 101 0.23 3.79 0.23
N VAL A 102 0.25 5.12 0.23
CA VAL A 102 0.10 5.93 -1.00
C VAL A 102 1.42 6.54 -1.43
N ASP A 103 2.17 7.09 -0.48
CA ASP A 103 3.35 7.93 -0.76
C ASP A 103 4.45 7.15 -1.48
N LEU A 104 4.78 5.95 -1.01
CA LEU A 104 5.83 5.14 -1.61
C LEU A 104 5.53 4.68 -3.06
N PRO A 105 4.30 4.23 -3.40
CA PRO A 105 3.90 4.05 -4.80
C PRO A 105 3.94 5.35 -5.63
N GLU A 106 3.50 6.49 -5.10
CA GLU A 106 3.48 7.75 -5.85
C GLU A 106 4.89 8.31 -6.09
N LEU A 107 5.81 8.16 -5.13
CA LEU A 107 7.24 8.43 -5.30
C LEU A 107 7.79 7.62 -6.48
N GLN A 108 7.57 6.31 -6.47
CA GLN A 108 8.02 5.42 -7.54
C GLN A 108 7.35 5.74 -8.89
N ARG A 109 6.08 6.15 -8.91
CA ARG A 109 5.40 6.56 -10.14
C ARG A 109 6.03 7.83 -10.73
N ASN A 110 6.31 8.83 -9.90
CA ASN A 110 6.99 10.05 -10.34
C ASN A 110 8.40 9.71 -10.86
N MET A 111 9.16 8.87 -10.13
CA MET A 111 10.47 8.39 -10.60
C MET A 111 10.39 7.62 -11.92
N LYS A 112 9.33 6.83 -12.14
CA LYS A 112 9.09 6.14 -13.40
C LYS A 112 8.82 7.12 -14.54
N PHE A 113 8.01 8.15 -14.31
CA PHE A 113 7.71 9.17 -15.31
C PHE A 113 8.97 9.88 -15.81
N TYR A 114 9.92 10.15 -14.92
CA TYR A 114 11.22 10.76 -15.26
C TYR A 114 12.32 9.74 -15.61
N ASN A 115 12.00 8.47 -15.83
CA ASN A 115 12.95 7.40 -16.21
C ASN A 115 14.11 7.17 -15.21
N ILE A 116 13.87 7.41 -13.93
CA ILE A 116 14.85 7.25 -12.84
C ILE A 116 14.43 6.23 -11.77
N LEU A 117 13.35 5.47 -12.01
CA LEU A 117 12.88 4.42 -11.08
C LEU A 117 13.97 3.42 -10.70
N LYS A 118 14.94 3.15 -11.58
CA LYS A 118 16.08 2.25 -11.34
C LYS A 118 16.94 2.60 -10.11
N LEU A 119 16.81 3.81 -9.58
CA LEU A 119 17.48 4.23 -8.33
C LEU A 119 16.86 3.57 -7.09
N LEU A 120 15.63 3.07 -7.18
CA LEU A 120 14.95 2.27 -6.16
C LEU A 120 14.71 0.85 -6.69
N LYS A 121 15.24 -0.15 -6.00
CA LYS A 121 15.03 -1.55 -6.36
C LYS A 121 13.87 -2.10 -5.53
N GLY A 122 12.76 -2.43 -6.21
CA GLY A 122 11.63 -3.11 -5.56
C GLY A 122 11.55 -4.61 -5.87
N PRO A 123 10.54 -5.32 -5.33
CA PRO A 123 9.56 -4.86 -4.33
C PRO A 123 10.23 -4.33 -3.05
N MET A 124 9.63 -3.34 -2.39
CA MET A 124 10.28 -2.69 -1.24
C MET A 124 9.58 -3.03 0.07
N HIS A 125 10.37 -3.46 1.05
CA HIS A 125 9.95 -3.53 2.44
C HIS A 125 9.97 -2.12 3.04
N TYR A 126 8.89 -1.76 3.73
CA TYR A 126 8.72 -0.44 4.34
C TYR A 126 7.77 -0.54 5.54
N TYR A 127 7.74 0.48 6.37
CA TYR A 127 6.79 0.59 7.47
C TYR A 127 5.61 1.49 7.12
N ASP A 128 4.43 0.86 7.03
CA ASP A 128 3.15 1.56 7.03
C ASP A 128 2.81 1.90 8.48
N VAL A 129 3.08 3.14 8.90
CA VAL A 129 2.95 3.56 10.31
C VAL A 129 1.48 3.56 10.75
N GLN A 130 0.52 3.87 9.86
CA GLN A 130 -0.92 3.72 10.14
C GLN A 130 -1.29 2.27 10.44
N LYS A 131 -0.71 1.30 9.71
CA LYS A 131 -0.90 -0.13 10.01
C LYS A 131 -0.31 -0.49 11.37
N LEU A 132 0.90 -0.04 11.69
CA LEU A 132 1.53 -0.32 12.99
C LEU A 132 0.73 0.29 14.14
N PHE A 133 0.33 1.55 14.01
CA PHE A 133 -0.57 2.23 14.94
C PHE A 133 -1.85 1.43 15.14
N ALA A 134 -2.47 0.98 14.05
CA ALA A 134 -3.72 0.21 14.12
C ALA A 134 -3.56 -1.20 14.72
N VAL A 135 -2.36 -1.77 14.72
CA VAL A 135 -2.06 -3.05 15.39
C VAL A 135 -1.86 -2.84 16.89
N GLN A 136 -1.20 -1.75 17.28
CA GLN A 136 -0.84 -1.50 18.67
C GLN A 136 -1.97 -0.87 19.49
N TYR A 137 -2.73 0.05 18.90
CA TYR A 137 -3.65 0.92 19.62
C TYR A 137 -5.13 0.73 19.25
N GLU A 138 -5.44 -0.01 18.18
CA GLU A 138 -6.79 -0.14 17.63
C GLU A 138 -7.14 -1.61 17.27
N ASP A 139 -8.39 -1.85 16.89
CA ASP A 139 -8.88 -3.16 16.45
C ASP A 139 -8.69 -3.44 14.93
N MET A 140 -7.68 -2.84 14.28
CA MET A 140 -7.38 -2.97 12.83
C MET A 140 -8.54 -2.78 11.84
N ASN A 141 -9.70 -2.26 12.28
CA ASN A 141 -10.94 -2.28 11.50
C ASN A 141 -11.17 -1.03 10.62
N SER A 142 -10.41 0.05 10.82
CA SER A 142 -10.53 1.28 10.03
C SER A 142 -9.19 1.97 9.82
N ARG A 143 -9.00 2.59 8.65
CA ARG A 143 -7.86 3.48 8.39
C ARG A 143 -8.15 4.83 9.04
N LYS A 144 -7.19 5.35 9.81
CA LYS A 144 -7.30 6.61 10.56
C LYS A 144 -6.42 7.70 9.94
N SER A 145 -6.86 8.96 9.98
CA SER A 145 -6.00 10.08 9.56
C SER A 145 -4.78 10.21 10.48
N LEU A 146 -3.73 10.87 10.00
CA LEU A 146 -2.56 11.19 10.83
C LEU A 146 -2.97 12.00 12.05
N GLU A 147 -3.82 13.01 11.83
CA GLU A 147 -4.39 13.84 12.89
C GLU A 147 -5.09 13.01 13.97
N TYR A 148 -5.86 11.97 13.60
CA TYR A 148 -6.48 11.08 14.58
C TYR A 148 -5.44 10.37 15.45
N GLY A 149 -4.33 9.90 14.86
CA GLY A 149 -3.27 9.23 15.61
C GLY A 149 -2.58 10.17 16.61
N ILE A 150 -2.34 11.42 16.20
CA ILE A 150 -1.79 12.48 17.06
C ILE A 150 -2.74 12.77 18.23
N ASP A 151 -4.04 12.95 17.95
CA ASP A 151 -5.05 13.21 18.97
C ASP A 151 -5.21 12.03 19.94
N TYR A 152 -5.21 10.79 19.42
CA TYR A 152 -5.33 9.57 20.21
C TYR A 152 -4.18 9.46 21.22
N LEU A 153 -2.95 9.71 20.78
CA LEU A 153 -1.75 9.63 21.62
C LEU A 153 -1.54 10.89 22.46
N LYS A 154 -2.40 11.91 22.31
CA LYS A 154 -2.29 13.22 22.97
C LYS A 154 -0.93 13.87 22.73
N LEU A 155 -0.41 13.72 21.51
CA LEU A 155 0.82 14.37 21.07
C LEU A 155 0.53 15.86 20.79
N GLU A 156 1.53 16.70 21.03
CA GLU A 156 1.36 18.15 20.88
C GLU A 156 1.30 18.56 19.40
N LYS A 157 0.21 19.25 19.01
CA LYS A 157 0.06 19.84 17.67
C LYS A 157 0.73 21.22 17.63
N GLN A 158 2.03 21.24 17.35
CA GLN A 158 2.83 22.47 17.30
C GLN A 158 2.76 23.19 15.95
N GLU A 159 2.57 22.44 14.86
CA GLU A 159 2.59 22.91 13.48
C GLU A 159 1.32 22.48 12.72
N ALA A 160 0.89 23.27 11.72
CA ALA A 160 -0.25 22.93 10.88
C ALA A 160 0.05 21.77 9.93
N PHE A 161 -0.93 20.88 9.75
CA PHE A 161 -0.86 19.76 8.79
C PHE A 161 -0.72 20.25 7.34
N HIS A 162 -0.43 19.33 6.41
CA HIS A 162 -0.37 19.60 4.96
C HIS A 162 0.84 20.45 4.51
N ARG A 163 1.92 20.31 5.28
CA ARG A 163 3.29 20.48 4.81
C ARG A 163 3.99 19.15 5.00
N ALA A 164 4.62 18.64 3.94
CA ALA A 164 5.16 17.29 3.94
C ALA A 164 6.14 17.04 5.09
N LEU A 165 6.96 18.04 5.47
CA LEU A 165 7.89 17.87 6.60
C LEU A 165 7.17 17.77 7.95
N VAL A 166 6.09 18.54 8.14
CA VAL A 166 5.30 18.49 9.37
C VAL A 166 4.63 17.13 9.51
N ASP A 167 4.02 16.64 8.44
CA ASP A 167 3.34 15.34 8.44
C ASP A 167 4.36 14.18 8.62
N ALA A 168 5.57 14.31 8.07
CA ALA A 168 6.66 13.38 8.34
C ALA A 168 7.13 13.42 9.81
N LYS A 169 7.23 14.60 10.44
CA LYS A 169 7.57 14.72 11.88
C LYS A 169 6.50 14.08 12.76
N TYR A 170 5.23 14.36 12.53
CA TYR A 170 4.13 13.74 13.27
C TYR A 170 4.10 12.22 13.07
N THR A 171 4.30 11.75 11.84
CA THR A 171 4.43 10.32 11.56
C THR A 171 5.62 9.71 12.32
N ALA A 172 6.76 10.41 12.41
CA ALA A 172 7.93 9.96 13.13
C ALA A 172 7.68 9.86 14.65
N GLN A 173 6.99 10.85 15.23
CA GLN A 173 6.60 10.83 16.65
C GLN A 173 5.72 9.62 16.95
N ILE A 174 4.71 9.34 16.12
CA ILE A 174 3.88 8.14 16.29
C ILE A 174 4.74 6.87 16.14
N PHE A 175 5.61 6.82 15.13
CA PHE A 175 6.48 5.66 14.88
C PHE A 175 7.42 5.36 16.06
N GLN A 176 7.92 6.39 16.76
CA GLN A 176 8.72 6.24 17.96
C GLN A 176 7.95 5.60 19.13
N THR A 177 6.62 5.76 19.19
CA THR A 177 5.77 5.14 20.22
C THR A 177 5.46 3.66 19.97
N ILE A 178 5.69 3.17 18.75
CA ILE A 178 5.43 1.77 18.40
C ILE A 178 6.41 0.86 19.14
N ASP A 179 5.95 -0.26 19.68
CA ASP A 179 6.82 -1.24 20.31
C ASP A 179 7.70 -1.93 19.26
N LEU A 180 8.96 -2.20 19.61
CA LEU A 180 9.92 -2.81 18.69
C LEU A 180 9.42 -4.16 18.17
N ASP A 181 8.81 -4.98 19.02
CA ASP A 181 8.25 -6.27 18.65
C ASP A 181 7.10 -6.15 17.64
N VAL A 182 6.24 -5.14 17.80
CA VAL A 182 5.15 -4.85 16.85
C VAL A 182 5.74 -4.40 15.53
N MET A 183 6.71 -3.48 15.55
CA MET A 183 7.39 -3.00 14.34
C MET A 183 8.02 -4.16 13.57
N LEU A 184 8.85 -4.98 14.22
CA LEU A 184 9.54 -6.10 13.58
C LEU A 184 8.58 -7.18 13.08
N ALA A 185 7.44 -7.38 13.74
CA ALA A 185 6.46 -8.40 13.35
C ALA A 185 5.53 -7.98 12.19
N TYR A 186 5.48 -6.69 11.82
CA TYR A 186 4.44 -6.16 10.92
C TYR A 186 4.96 -5.19 9.84
N ASP A 187 6.10 -5.47 9.22
CA ASP A 187 6.53 -4.75 8.01
C ASP A 187 5.49 -4.86 6.87
N SER A 188 5.56 -3.92 5.93
CA SER A 188 4.72 -3.87 4.73
C SER A 188 5.59 -4.00 3.48
N ILE A 189 4.96 -4.45 2.40
CA ILE A 189 5.64 -4.63 1.12
C ILE A 189 4.89 -3.82 0.09
N ASP A 190 5.58 -2.83 -0.47
CA ASP A 190 5.18 -2.14 -1.68
C ASP A 190 5.54 -2.99 -2.90
N VAL A 191 4.55 -3.15 -3.78
CA VAL A 191 4.63 -4.01 -4.97
C VAL A 191 4.46 -3.21 -6.25
N TYR A 192 4.79 -1.91 -6.23
CA TYR A 192 4.83 -1.10 -7.44
C TYR A 192 5.74 -1.73 -8.49
N GLN A 193 6.90 -2.23 -8.04
CA GLN A 193 7.80 -3.09 -8.81
C GLN A 193 7.57 -4.56 -8.42
N ASN A 194 6.46 -5.15 -8.85
CA ASN A 194 6.09 -6.54 -8.54
C ASN A 194 7.09 -7.58 -9.12
N PRO A 195 7.20 -8.78 -8.53
CA PRO A 195 8.01 -9.89 -9.03
C PRO A 195 7.74 -10.21 -10.51
N LYS A 196 8.79 -10.51 -11.27
CA LYS A 196 8.72 -10.86 -12.69
C LYS A 196 8.95 -12.35 -12.96
N SER A 197 9.72 -13.00 -12.09
CA SER A 197 10.07 -14.43 -12.19
C SER A 197 9.60 -15.23 -10.98
N LYS A 198 9.60 -16.57 -11.09
CA LYS A 198 9.18 -17.44 -9.98
C LYS A 198 10.12 -17.35 -8.77
N THR A 199 11.40 -17.09 -9.00
CA THR A 199 12.42 -16.93 -7.95
C THR A 199 12.31 -15.61 -7.19
N GLU A 200 11.63 -14.62 -7.77
CA GLU A 200 11.36 -13.32 -7.14
C GLU A 200 10.04 -13.32 -6.36
N GLU A 201 9.26 -14.41 -6.39
CA GLU A 201 7.99 -14.48 -5.67
C GLU A 201 8.20 -14.37 -4.17
N ILE A 202 7.36 -13.57 -3.52
CA ILE A 202 7.50 -13.27 -2.11
C ILE A 202 6.55 -14.14 -1.31
N HIS A 203 7.07 -14.81 -0.29
CA HIS A 203 6.32 -15.58 0.70
C HIS A 203 6.67 -15.06 2.09
N MET A 204 5.77 -14.27 2.69
CA MET A 204 5.94 -13.76 4.04
C MET A 204 4.98 -14.43 5.02
N VAL A 205 5.50 -14.72 6.20
CA VAL A 205 4.73 -15.19 7.35
C VAL A 205 4.79 -14.08 8.40
N TYR A 206 3.63 -13.56 8.74
CA TYR A 206 3.42 -12.55 9.78
C TYR A 206 2.65 -13.17 10.93
N ASN A 207 2.62 -12.48 12.08
CA ASN A 207 1.84 -12.94 13.21
C ASN A 207 0.33 -12.93 12.87
N GLY A 208 -0.24 -14.14 12.71
CA GLY A 208 -1.65 -14.38 12.39
C GLY A 208 -2.01 -14.48 10.90
N TYR A 209 -1.09 -14.18 9.97
CA TYR A 209 -1.37 -14.28 8.52
C TYR A 209 -0.13 -14.49 7.65
N THR A 210 -0.32 -15.02 6.45
CA THR A 210 0.71 -15.05 5.40
C THR A 210 0.36 -14.09 4.27
N LYS A 211 1.39 -13.59 3.58
CA LYS A 211 1.28 -12.80 2.36
C LYS A 211 2.10 -13.48 1.26
N TYR A 212 1.48 -13.67 0.10
CA TYR A 212 2.13 -14.16 -1.10
C TYR A 212 1.98 -13.14 -2.21
N ILE A 213 3.08 -12.79 -2.88
CA ILE A 213 3.10 -11.90 -4.04
C ILE A 213 3.71 -12.69 -5.19
N SER A 214 2.91 -12.96 -6.21
CA SER A 214 3.33 -13.78 -7.35
C SER A 214 4.15 -12.99 -8.37
N ARG A 215 4.75 -13.74 -9.30
CA ARG A 215 5.18 -13.22 -10.59
C ARG A 215 4.00 -12.74 -11.44
N GLU A 216 4.30 -12.13 -12.57
CA GLU A 216 3.29 -11.83 -13.59
C GLU A 216 2.83 -13.07 -14.36
N PHE A 217 1.53 -13.18 -14.57
CA PHE A 217 0.86 -14.13 -15.43
C PHE A 217 0.31 -13.41 -16.66
N HIS A 218 0.29 -14.11 -17.79
CA HIS A 218 -0.25 -13.58 -19.05
C HIS A 218 -1.68 -13.04 -18.88
N ASP A 219 -2.53 -13.82 -18.21
CA ASP A 219 -3.93 -13.48 -17.98
C ASP A 219 -4.43 -14.08 -16.66
N LYS A 220 -5.69 -13.76 -16.38
CA LYS A 220 -6.41 -14.24 -15.20
C LYS A 220 -6.56 -15.76 -15.21
N GLU A 221 -6.82 -16.40 -16.35
CA GLU A 221 -6.97 -17.86 -16.42
C GLU A 221 -5.66 -18.57 -16.03
N ALA A 222 -4.53 -18.09 -16.52
CA ALA A 222 -3.20 -18.60 -16.18
C ALA A 222 -2.93 -18.47 -14.67
N ALA A 223 -3.17 -17.28 -14.09
CA ALA A 223 -3.01 -17.06 -12.66
C ALA A 223 -3.92 -18.00 -11.83
N MET A 224 -5.16 -18.21 -12.27
CA MET A 224 -6.13 -19.04 -11.55
C MET A 224 -6.02 -20.54 -11.86
N ARG A 225 -5.01 -20.98 -12.62
CA ARG A 225 -4.59 -22.39 -12.76
C ARG A 225 -3.31 -22.71 -12.00
N ASP A 226 -2.59 -21.70 -11.53
CA ASP A 226 -1.30 -21.88 -10.86
C ASP A 226 -1.50 -22.54 -9.46
N PRO A 227 -0.83 -23.68 -9.19
CA PRO A 227 -0.96 -24.38 -7.91
C PRO A 227 -0.52 -23.56 -6.70
N GLU A 228 0.48 -22.68 -6.86
CA GLU A 228 0.98 -21.83 -5.79
C GLU A 228 -0.05 -20.75 -5.47
N VAL A 229 -0.62 -20.11 -6.50
CA VAL A 229 -1.73 -19.15 -6.33
C VAL A 229 -2.92 -19.79 -5.61
N LEU A 230 -3.36 -20.97 -6.04
CA LEU A 230 -4.54 -21.63 -5.46
C LEU A 230 -4.28 -22.30 -4.11
N GLY A 231 -3.02 -22.61 -3.82
CA GLY A 231 -2.56 -23.23 -2.59
C GLY A 231 -2.98 -22.44 -1.35
N SER A 232 -3.28 -23.16 -0.27
CA SER A 232 -3.55 -22.55 1.03
C SER A 232 -2.84 -23.35 2.11
N TYR A 233 -1.94 -22.66 2.77
CA TYR A 233 -1.10 -23.16 3.83
C TYR A 233 -1.46 -22.43 5.11
N CYS A 234 -1.41 -23.13 6.24
CA CYS A 234 -1.67 -22.53 7.53
C CYS A 234 -0.62 -21.47 7.84
N CYS A 235 -1.05 -20.28 8.25
CA CYS A 235 -0.15 -19.19 8.64
C CYS A 235 0.55 -19.39 9.98
N ILE A 236 0.26 -20.47 10.70
CA ILE A 236 0.93 -20.83 11.96
C ILE A 236 1.90 -21.99 11.73
N CYS A 237 1.43 -23.16 11.26
CA CYS A 237 2.31 -24.33 11.09
C CYS A 237 2.84 -24.58 9.67
N GLY A 238 2.49 -23.76 8.68
CA GLY A 238 2.94 -23.92 7.29
C GLY A 238 2.33 -25.13 6.54
N LYS A 239 1.65 -26.05 7.23
CA LYS A 239 1.04 -27.24 6.60
C LYS A 239 -0.09 -26.86 5.65
N LYS A 240 -0.26 -27.65 4.59
CA LYS A 240 -1.35 -27.48 3.62
C LYS A 240 -2.71 -27.64 4.29
N ALA A 241 -3.57 -26.65 4.13
CA ALA A 241 -4.90 -26.61 4.72
C ALA A 241 -5.96 -27.22 3.77
N ARG A 242 -6.95 -27.93 4.34
CA ARG A 242 -8.05 -28.53 3.57
C ARG A 242 -9.02 -27.43 3.13
N LYS A 243 -9.35 -27.36 1.84
CA LYS A 243 -10.38 -26.42 1.35
C LYS A 243 -11.76 -26.85 1.84
N ARG A 244 -12.44 -25.97 2.59
CA ARG A 244 -13.87 -26.08 2.92
C ARG A 244 -14.73 -25.32 1.90
N MET A 245 -14.16 -24.27 1.31
CA MET A 245 -14.76 -23.50 0.23
C MET A 245 -13.67 -23.14 -0.77
N HIS A 246 -13.79 -23.63 -2.01
CA HIS A 246 -12.88 -23.30 -3.10
C HIS A 246 -12.93 -21.81 -3.44
N TRP A 247 -11.85 -21.32 -4.05
CA TRP A 247 -11.73 -19.94 -4.51
C TRP A 247 -12.92 -19.54 -5.39
N PHE A 248 -13.56 -18.43 -5.06
CA PHE A 248 -14.62 -17.83 -5.86
C PHE A 248 -14.43 -16.33 -5.98
N SER A 249 -14.74 -15.80 -7.16
CA SER A 249 -14.65 -14.36 -7.48
C SER A 249 -15.88 -13.62 -6.97
N VAL A 250 -15.67 -12.60 -6.13
CA VAL A 250 -16.72 -11.64 -5.73
C VAL A 250 -16.85 -10.54 -6.77
N ASN A 251 -15.73 -10.14 -7.36
CA ASN A 251 -15.65 -9.24 -8.51
C ASN A 251 -14.40 -9.56 -9.33
N ALA A 252 -14.15 -8.81 -10.41
CA ALA A 252 -13.03 -9.05 -11.32
C ALA A 252 -11.66 -9.14 -10.60
N ARG A 253 -11.50 -8.43 -9.47
CA ARG A 253 -10.22 -8.27 -8.77
C ARG A 253 -10.10 -9.06 -7.46
N ASN A 254 -11.20 -9.54 -6.87
CA ASN A 254 -11.19 -10.12 -5.52
C ASN A 254 -11.76 -11.53 -5.50
N TYR A 255 -11.02 -12.46 -4.90
CA TYR A 255 -11.42 -13.84 -4.70
C TYR A 255 -11.26 -14.23 -3.24
N TYR A 256 -12.13 -15.13 -2.79
CA TYR A 256 -12.12 -15.64 -1.43
C TYR A 256 -12.17 -17.16 -1.41
N CYS A 257 -11.58 -17.74 -0.39
CA CYS A 257 -11.75 -19.15 -0.05
C CYS A 257 -11.84 -19.32 1.47
N VAL A 258 -12.33 -20.48 1.89
CA VAL A 258 -12.23 -20.94 3.28
C VAL A 258 -11.45 -22.25 3.28
N ALA A 259 -10.42 -22.32 4.10
CA ALA A 259 -9.65 -23.53 4.34
C ALA A 259 -9.65 -23.85 5.84
N GLU A 260 -9.19 -25.05 6.19
CA GLU A 260 -9.09 -25.49 7.58
C GLU A 260 -7.76 -26.20 7.78
N CYS A 261 -7.00 -25.71 8.76
CA CYS A 261 -5.85 -26.41 9.31
C CYS A 261 -6.35 -27.39 10.39
N LYS A 262 -5.83 -28.62 10.38
CA LYS A 262 -6.16 -29.62 11.42
C LYS A 262 -5.81 -29.13 12.83
N ASP A 263 -4.72 -28.38 12.94
CA ASP A 263 -4.15 -27.97 14.23
C ASP A 263 -4.63 -26.57 14.66
N HIS A 264 -4.92 -25.69 13.70
CA HIS A 264 -5.17 -24.25 13.95
C HIS A 264 -6.55 -23.75 13.48
N GLY A 265 -7.44 -24.66 13.06
CA GLY A 265 -8.81 -24.33 12.71
C GLY A 265 -8.98 -23.56 11.39
N LEU A 266 -9.96 -22.66 11.35
CA LEU A 266 -10.45 -22.03 10.12
C LEU A 266 -9.50 -20.94 9.61
N LEU A 267 -9.34 -20.94 8.29
CA LEU A 267 -8.50 -19.99 7.56
C LEU A 267 -9.31 -19.30 6.48
N LYS A 268 -9.14 -17.98 6.40
CA LYS A 268 -9.68 -17.14 5.33
C LYS A 268 -8.58 -16.81 4.35
N GLY A 269 -8.79 -17.20 3.09
CA GLY A 269 -7.95 -16.77 1.99
C GLY A 269 -8.60 -15.65 1.20
N LYS A 270 -7.79 -14.65 0.85
CA LYS A 270 -8.16 -13.56 -0.05
C LYS A 270 -7.10 -13.38 -1.12
N ILE A 271 -7.50 -13.43 -2.38
CA ILE A 271 -6.66 -13.07 -3.53
C ILE A 271 -7.13 -11.70 -4.03
N ARG A 272 -6.19 -10.79 -4.18
CA ARG A 272 -6.32 -9.53 -4.90
C ARG A 272 -5.54 -9.65 -6.21
N MET A 273 -6.27 -9.64 -7.31
CA MET A 273 -5.72 -9.63 -8.66
C MET A 273 -5.44 -8.19 -9.08
N LYS A 274 -4.19 -7.96 -9.46
CA LYS A 274 -3.65 -6.67 -9.86
C LYS A 274 -3.24 -6.72 -11.32
N HIS A 275 -3.23 -5.56 -11.97
CA HIS A 275 -2.73 -5.42 -13.33
C HIS A 275 -1.37 -4.74 -13.26
N ALA A 276 -0.41 -5.27 -14.01
CA ALA A 276 0.87 -4.64 -14.22
C ALA A 276 0.80 -3.71 -15.44
N ASP A 277 1.72 -2.76 -15.51
CA ASP A 277 1.82 -1.84 -16.65
C ASP A 277 2.16 -2.55 -17.98
N SER A 278 2.65 -3.79 -17.90
CA SER A 278 2.88 -4.68 -19.04
C SER A 278 1.58 -5.25 -19.66
N GLY A 279 0.41 -4.97 -19.06
CA GLY A 279 -0.88 -5.58 -19.43
C GLY A 279 -1.11 -6.97 -18.83
N LYS A 280 -0.09 -7.56 -18.19
CA LYS A 280 -0.18 -8.82 -17.45
C LYS A 280 -0.87 -8.65 -16.09
N VAL A 281 -1.15 -9.77 -15.42
CA VAL A 281 -1.73 -9.76 -14.06
C VAL A 281 -0.78 -10.37 -13.04
N TYR A 282 -0.83 -9.90 -11.80
CA TYR A 282 -0.14 -10.54 -10.68
C TYR A 282 -1.09 -10.66 -9.47
N ILE A 283 -0.71 -11.52 -8.53
CA ILE A 283 -1.53 -11.86 -7.38
C ILE A 283 -0.89 -11.38 -6.09
N GLU A 284 -1.67 -10.66 -5.29
CA GLU A 284 -1.45 -10.55 -3.85
C GLU A 284 -2.44 -11.47 -3.12
N LYS A 285 -1.94 -12.52 -2.49
CA LYS A 285 -2.72 -13.46 -1.70
C LYS A 285 -2.42 -13.29 -0.22
N THR A 286 -3.47 -13.28 0.60
CA THR A 286 -3.33 -13.35 2.06
C THR A 286 -4.13 -14.53 2.60
N ILE A 287 -3.52 -15.34 3.47
CA ILE A 287 -4.21 -16.36 4.27
C ILE A 287 -4.09 -15.97 5.73
N LYS A 288 -5.21 -15.84 6.45
CA LYS A 288 -5.23 -15.52 7.88
C LYS A 288 -6.10 -16.48 8.69
N ILE A 289 -5.84 -16.59 9.98
CA ILE A 289 -6.77 -17.23 10.92
C ILE A 289 -8.11 -16.50 10.84
N SER A 290 -9.19 -17.27 10.92
CA SER A 290 -10.55 -16.75 10.77
C SER A 290 -11.49 -17.33 11.81
N SER A 291 -12.44 -16.51 12.23
CA SER A 291 -13.51 -16.92 13.14
C SER A 291 -14.71 -17.48 12.39
N GLN A 292 -15.58 -18.19 13.10
CA GLN A 292 -16.83 -18.72 12.53
C GLN A 292 -17.73 -17.61 11.93
N PRO A 293 -17.95 -16.45 12.58
CA PRO A 293 -18.70 -15.33 11.98
C PRO A 293 -18.06 -14.79 10.69
N GLU A 294 -16.73 -14.70 10.61
CA GLU A 294 -16.04 -14.27 9.38
C GLU A 294 -16.27 -15.28 8.24
N VAL A 295 -16.25 -16.57 8.54
CA VAL A 295 -16.51 -17.64 7.57
C VAL A 295 -17.94 -17.60 7.06
N GLU A 296 -18.91 -17.34 7.93
CA GLU A 296 -20.32 -17.15 7.57
C GLU A 296 -20.51 -15.92 6.68
N SER A 297 -19.84 -14.81 6.97
CA SER A 297 -19.82 -13.62 6.09
C SER A 297 -19.29 -13.95 4.68
N ILE A 298 -18.26 -14.80 4.57
CA ILE A 298 -17.74 -15.25 3.27
C ILE A 298 -18.75 -16.16 2.55
N ARG A 299 -19.44 -17.03 3.30
CA ARG A 299 -20.49 -17.90 2.76
C ARG A 299 -21.66 -17.09 2.21
N ALA A 300 -22.13 -16.09 2.95
CA ALA A 300 -23.18 -15.18 2.52
C ALA A 300 -22.81 -14.48 1.20
N LYS A 301 -21.57 -13.97 1.07
CA LYS A 301 -21.08 -13.38 -0.18
C LYS A 301 -21.15 -14.36 -1.36
N ARG A 302 -20.83 -15.63 -1.15
CA ARG A 302 -20.92 -16.66 -2.20
C ARG A 302 -22.36 -16.95 -2.62
N GLU A 303 -23.28 -16.98 -1.65
CA GLU A 303 -24.69 -17.25 -1.88
C GLU A 303 -25.37 -16.11 -2.62
N GLU A 304 -25.12 -14.87 -2.22
CA GLU A 304 -25.59 -13.67 -2.92
C GLU A 304 -25.16 -13.66 -4.40
N LEU A 305 -23.89 -13.99 -4.68
CA LEU A 305 -23.38 -14.10 -6.04
C LEU A 305 -24.08 -15.19 -6.85
N ARG A 306 -24.37 -16.33 -6.22
CA ARG A 306 -25.11 -17.43 -6.86
C ARG A 306 -26.56 -17.01 -7.16
N ALA A 307 -27.22 -16.33 -6.22
CA ALA A 307 -28.56 -15.80 -6.41
C ALA A 307 -28.61 -14.80 -7.58
N ARG A 308 -27.67 -13.84 -7.62
CA ARG A 308 -27.56 -12.87 -8.72
C ARG A 308 -27.32 -13.53 -10.07
N ARG A 309 -26.46 -14.56 -10.14
CA ARG A 309 -26.21 -15.32 -11.38
C ARG A 309 -27.44 -16.11 -11.83
N ARG A 310 -28.20 -16.70 -10.90
CA ARG A 310 -29.45 -17.40 -11.20
C ARG A 310 -30.50 -16.44 -11.75
N LYS A 311 -30.66 -15.25 -11.15
CA LYS A 311 -31.56 -14.21 -11.63
C LYS A 311 -31.21 -13.78 -13.06
N LYS A 312 -29.94 -13.44 -13.32
CA LYS A 312 -29.47 -13.05 -14.66
C LYS A 312 -29.73 -14.14 -15.72
N ARG A 313 -29.50 -15.41 -15.39
CA ARG A 313 -29.79 -16.53 -16.30
C ARG A 313 -31.28 -16.67 -16.63
N ARG A 314 -32.16 -16.46 -15.64
CA ARG A 314 -33.61 -16.48 -15.86
C ARG A 314 -34.07 -15.32 -16.74
N GLU A 315 -33.53 -14.13 -16.53
CA GLU A 315 -33.82 -12.94 -17.36
C GLU A 315 -33.36 -13.14 -18.80
N THR A 316 -32.15 -13.67 -19.02
CA THR A 316 -31.66 -13.95 -20.38
C THR A 316 -32.49 -15.04 -21.07
N ALA A 317 -32.91 -16.08 -20.35
CA ALA A 317 -33.75 -17.14 -20.88
C ALA A 317 -35.21 -16.72 -21.14
N ALA A 318 -35.69 -15.65 -20.49
CA ALA A 318 -37.02 -15.09 -20.73
C ALA A 318 -37.04 -14.07 -21.89
N GLN A 319 -35.86 -13.66 -22.38
CA GLN A 319 -35.68 -12.73 -23.51
C GLN A 319 -35.27 -13.44 -24.81
N SER A 320 -35.07 -14.76 -24.76
CA SER A 320 -34.70 -15.65 -25.88
C SER A 320 -35.86 -16.53 -26.28
#